data_AF-A0A927VYX6-F1
#
_entry.id   AF-A0A927VYX6-F1
#
_cell.length_a   1.000
_cell.length_b   1.000
_cell.length_c   1.000
_cell.angle_alpha   90.00
_cell.angle_beta   90.00
_cell.angle_gamma   90.00
#
_symmetry.space_group_name_H-M   'P 1'
#
loop_
_entity.id
_entity.type
_entity.pdbx_description
1 polymer ?
#
loop_
_entity_poly.entity_id
_entity_poly.type
_entity_poly.pdbx_seq_one_letter_code
_entity_poly.pdbx_strand_id
1 'polypeptide(L)'
;MTNPFGEEKLEKPKLLLHSCCGPCSTAVIERLIGTYSITVFFYNPNIDDPEEYEKRRDTQVAFLNQLNENSIYGDRVEFIE
;
A
#
# COMPACT_ATOMS: atom_id res chain seq x y z
N MET A 1 -21.11 4.80 5.23
CA MET A 1 -21.21 4.61 3.76
C MET A 1 -21.47 3.13 3.53
N THR A 2 -22.69 2.75 3.15
CA THR A 2 -23.11 1.37 2.91
C THR A 2 -22.55 0.88 1.57
N ASN A 3 -22.18 -0.39 1.48
CA ASN A 3 -21.84 -1.01 0.20
C ASN A 3 -23.12 -1.07 -0.71
N PRO A 4 -23.02 -1.33 -2.03
CA PRO A 4 -24.19 -1.39 -2.93
C PRO A 4 -25.19 -2.51 -2.60
N PHE A 5 -24.91 -3.34 -1.59
CA PHE A 5 -25.77 -4.41 -1.10
C PHE A 5 -26.46 -4.07 0.23
N GLY A 6 -26.31 -2.84 0.73
CA GLY A 6 -27.02 -2.37 1.92
C GLY A 6 -26.46 -2.89 3.25
N GLU A 7 -25.27 -3.50 3.25
CA GLU A 7 -24.60 -3.95 4.46
C GLU A 7 -23.78 -2.80 5.07
N GLU A 8 -23.75 -2.73 6.41
CA GLU A 8 -22.76 -1.92 7.12
C GLU A 8 -21.36 -2.41 6.71
N LYS A 9 -20.57 -1.52 6.09
CA LYS A 9 -19.18 -1.80 5.77
C LYS A 9 -18.45 -1.97 7.11
N LEU A 10 -18.22 -3.21 7.55
CA LEU A 10 -17.37 -3.50 8.70
C LEU A 10 -16.07 -2.73 8.51
N GLU A 11 -15.72 -1.88 9.49
CA GLU A 11 -14.52 -1.06 9.42
C GLU A 11 -13.31 -2.01 9.35
N LYS A 12 -12.51 -1.86 8.29
CA LYS A 12 -11.33 -2.71 8.12
C LYS A 12 -10.32 -2.40 9.23
N PRO A 13 -9.70 -3.42 9.85
CA PRO A 13 -8.59 -3.21 10.76
C PRO A 13 -7.46 -2.44 10.07
N LYS A 14 -6.82 -1.55 10.82
CA LYS A 14 -5.68 -0.77 10.34
C LYS A 14 -4.41 -1.63 10.36
N LEU A 15 -3.61 -1.52 9.31
CA LEU A 15 -2.33 -2.22 9.18
C LEU A 15 -1.25 -1.24 8.73
N LEU A 16 -0.19 -1.11 9.52
CA LEU A 16 1.05 -0.47 9.12
C LEU A 16 1.97 -1.53 8.51
N LEU A 17 2.26 -1.42 7.21
CA LEU A 17 3.09 -2.35 6.47
C LEU A 17 4.46 -1.74 6.20
N HIS A 18 5.52 -2.29 6.78
CA HIS A 18 6.89 -1.93 6.44
C HIS A 18 7.27 -2.51 5.07
N SER A 19 7.76 -1.66 4.16
CA SER A 19 8.40 -2.05 2.91
C SER A 19 9.84 -1.52 2.83
N CYS A 20 10.75 -2.36 2.34
CA CYS A 20 12.14 -2.00 2.06
C CYS A 20 12.49 -2.06 0.55
N CYS A 21 11.52 -2.48 -0.28
CA CYS A 21 11.71 -2.72 -1.70
C CYS A 21 10.35 -2.67 -2.42
N GLY A 22 10.08 -1.56 -3.11
CA GLY A 22 8.81 -1.31 -3.78
C GLY A 22 8.25 -2.47 -4.62
N PRO A 23 9.04 -3.07 -5.54
CA PRO A 23 8.54 -4.15 -6.37
C PRO A 23 8.26 -5.45 -5.61
N CYS A 24 8.85 -5.66 -4.42
CA CYS A 24 8.66 -6.90 -3.66
C CYS A 24 7.38 -6.91 -2.83
N SER A 25 6.93 -5.74 -2.36
CA SER A 25 5.73 -5.62 -1.50
C SER A 25 4.41 -5.61 -2.25
N THR A 26 4.41 -5.51 -3.59
CA THR A 26 3.19 -5.40 -4.42
C THR A 26 2.21 -6.54 -4.16
N ALA A 27 2.65 -7.79 -4.26
CA ALA A 27 1.81 -8.98 -4.06
C ALA A 27 1.24 -9.07 -2.63
N VAL A 28 1.98 -8.58 -1.63
CA VAL A 28 1.51 -8.52 -0.23
C VAL A 28 0.38 -7.51 -0.12
N ILE A 29 0.54 -6.31 -0.70
CA ILE A 29 -0.48 -5.25 -0.67
C ILE A 29 -1.74 -5.71 -1.40
N GLU A 30 -1.64 -6.30 -2.59
CA GLU A 30 -2.77 -6.81 -3.36
C GLU A 30 -3.57 -7.87 -2.59
N ARG A 31 -2.89 -8.71 -1.81
CA ARG A 31 -3.55 -9.75 -1.01
C ARG A 31 -4.23 -9.20 0.24
N LEU A 32 -3.73 -8.11 0.81
CA LEU A 32 -4.20 -7.56 2.08
C LEU A 32 -5.24 -6.45 1.92
N ILE A 33 -5.24 -5.71 0.81
CA ILE A 33 -6.07 -4.52 0.59
C ILE A 33 -7.59 -4.80 0.71
N GLY A 34 -8.03 -6.02 0.41
CA GLY A 34 -9.42 -6.43 0.60
C GLY A 34 -9.85 -6.57 2.06
N THR A 35 -8.90 -6.75 2.98
CA THR A 35 -9.16 -7.05 4.40
C THR A 35 -8.72 -5.94 5.34
N TYR A 36 -7.69 -5.17 4.98
CA TYR A 36 -7.09 -4.14 5.85
C TYR A 36 -7.14 -2.74 5.24
N SER A 37 -7.20 -1.73 6.11
CA SER A 37 -6.87 -0.34 5.78
C SER A 37 -5.35 -0.18 5.92
N ILE A 38 -4.64 -0.10 4.80
CA ILE A 38 -3.18 -0.21 4.76
C ILE A 38 -2.52 1.17 4.69
N THR A 39 -1.52 1.38 5.54
CA THR A 39 -0.51 2.43 5.39
C THR A 39 0.84 1.76 5.16
N VAL A 40 1.52 2.09 4.07
CA VAL A 40 2.87 1.60 3.78
C VAL A 40 3.89 2.54 4.40
N PHE A 41 4.79 2.01 5.22
CA PHE A 41 5.99 2.69 5.70
C PHE A 41 7.20 2.21 4.92
N PHE A 42 7.81 3.09 4.11
CA PHE A 42 8.99 2.74 3.33
C PHE A 42 10.26 3.12 4.08
N TYR A 43 11.11 2.13 4.39
CA TYR A 43 12.38 2.39 5.07
C TYR A 43 13.35 1.23 4.89
N ASN A 44 14.62 1.52 4.57
CA ASN A 44 15.69 0.53 4.61
C ASN A 44 17.06 1.19 4.80
N PRO A 45 17.62 1.18 6.02
CA PRO A 45 18.91 1.82 6.29
C PRO A 45 20.10 1.05 5.74
N ASN A 46 19.89 -0.14 5.18
CA ASN A 46 20.95 -0.98 4.61
C ASN A 46 21.16 -0.76 3.11
N ILE A 47 20.49 0.23 2.50
CA ILE A 47 20.72 0.63 1.11
C ILE A 47 21.68 1.82 1.13
N ASP A 48 22.96 1.56 0.87
CA ASP A 48 24.01 2.58 0.92
C ASP A 48 24.02 3.49 -0.32
N ASP A 49 23.46 3.01 -1.44
CA ASP A 49 23.34 3.77 -2.68
C ASP A 49 22.02 4.57 -2.71
N PRO A 50 22.06 5.91 -2.65
CA PRO A 50 20.87 6.74 -2.68
C PRO A 50 20.04 6.54 -3.94
N GLU A 51 20.64 6.32 -5.11
CA GLU A 51 19.89 6.15 -6.36
C GLU A 51 19.06 4.86 -6.34
N GLU A 52 19.61 3.78 -5.78
CA GLU A 52 18.88 2.52 -5.62
C GLU A 52 17.75 2.65 -4.58
N TYR A 53 17.98 3.39 -3.50
CA TYR A 53 16.96 3.67 -2.50
C TYR A 53 15.78 4.42 -3.14
N GLU A 54 16.08 5.52 -3.85
CA GLU A 54 15.09 6.33 -4.58
C GLU A 54 14.32 5.50 -5.60
N LYS A 55 15.03 4.71 -6.40
CA LYS A 55 14.40 3.86 -7.42
C LYS A 55 13.41 2.86 -6.81
N ARG A 56 13.75 2.23 -5.68
CA ARG A 56 12.85 1.30 -4.98
C ARG A 56 11.67 2.03 -4.35
N ARG A 57 11.88 3.22 -3.80
CA ARG A 57 10.85 4.08 -3.21
C ARG A 57 9.87 4.56 -4.27
N ASP A 58 10.36 5.10 -5.37
CA ASP A 58 9.57 5.58 -6.50
C ASP A 58 8.75 4.47 -7.14
N THR A 59 9.31 3.26 -7.23
CA THR A 59 8.56 2.08 -7.69
C THR A 59 7.38 1.78 -6.77
N GLN A 60 7.54 1.88 -5.44
CA GLN A 60 6.45 1.69 -4.48
C GLN A 60 5.37 2.77 -4.67
N VAL A 61 5.77 4.04 -4.79
CA VAL A 61 4.85 5.16 -4.99
C VAL A 61 4.07 5.02 -6.30
N ALA A 62 4.75 4.69 -7.39
CA ALA A 62 4.12 4.48 -8.70
C ALA A 62 3.09 3.35 -8.66
N PHE A 63 3.43 2.21 -8.06
CA PHE A 63 2.51 1.09 -7.87
C PHE A 63 1.29 1.50 -7.02
N LEU A 64 1.49 2.20 -5.90
CA LEU A 64 0.39 2.61 -5.03
C LEU A 64 -0.54 3.62 -5.70
N ASN A 65 -0.01 4.54 -6.51
CA ASN A 65 -0.84 5.46 -7.29
C ASN A 65 -1.72 4.69 -8.28
N GLN A 66 -1.13 3.78 -9.06
CA GLN A 66 -1.87 2.95 -10.00
C GLN A 66 -2.91 2.07 -9.29
N LEU A 67 -2.55 1.46 -8.15
CA LEU A 67 -3.47 0.62 -7.38
C LEU A 67 -4.65 1.45 -6.86
N ASN A 68 -4.39 2.64 -6.32
CA ASN A 68 -5.41 3.53 -5.78
C ASN A 68 -6.38 4.06 -6.84
N GLU A 69 -5.92 4.25 -8.07
CA GLU A 69 -6.78 4.64 -9.20
C GLU A 69 -7.69 3.49 -9.66
N ASN A 70 -7.23 2.24 -9.55
CA ASN A 70 -7.92 1.07 -10.10
C ASN A 70 -8.59 0.17 -9.03
N SER A 71 -8.45 0.50 -7.75
CA SER A 71 -8.90 -0.37 -6.66
C SER A 71 -10.42 -0.48 -6.58
N ILE A 72 -10.92 -1.71 -6.70
CA ILE A 72 -12.35 -2.03 -6.51
C ILE A 72 -12.79 -1.99 -5.04
N TYR A 73 -11.84 -1.89 -4.10
CA TYR A 73 -12.14 -1.94 -2.66
C TYR A 73 -12.57 -0.57 -2.10
N GLY A 74 -12.40 0.49 -2.87
CA GLY A 74 -12.79 1.86 -2.54
C GLY A 74 -11.97 2.51 -1.42
N ASP A 75 -11.00 1.78 -0.85
CA ASP A 75 -10.09 2.29 0.18
C ASP A 75 -8.74 2.60 -0.47
N ARG A 76 -8.19 3.76 -0.12
CA ARG A 76 -6.89 4.23 -0.61
C ARG A 76 -5.79 3.68 0.31
N VAL A 77 -4.74 3.11 -0.26
CA VAL A 77 -3.52 2.75 0.45
C VAL A 77 -2.68 4.01 0.65
N GLU A 78 -2.33 4.28 1.90
CA GLU A 78 -1.49 5.42 2.28
C GLU A 78 -0.01 5.06 2.19
N PHE A 79 0.85 6.09 2.06
CA PHE A 79 2.29 5.95 1.98
C PHE A 79 2.95 6.98 2.90
N ILE A 80 3.89 6.53 3.72
CA ILE A 80 4.74 7.35 4.59
C ILE A 80 6.19 6.83 4.53
N GLU A 81 7.13 7.72 4.81
CA GLU A 81 8.58 7.48 4.78
C GLU A 81 9.27 8.34 5.84
#